data_AF-A0AAJ8DUM5-F1
#
_entry.id   AF-A0AAJ8DUM5-F1
#
_cell.length_a   1.000
_cell.length_b   1.000
_cell.length_c   1.000
_cell.angle_alpha   90.00
_cell.angle_beta   90.00
_cell.angle_gamma   90.00
#
_symmetry.space_group_name_H-M   'P 1'
#
loop_
_entity.id
_entity.type
_entity.pdbx_description
1 polymer ?
#
loop_
_entity_poly.entity_id
_entity_poly.type
_entity_poly.pdbx_seq_one_letter_code
_entity_poly.pdbx_strand_id
1 'polypeptide(L)'
;MTWTGARDYCREYHTDLASVRNDVESQIIQNVAGGAQVWIGLVRDPWEWSDQTYSSLRYWKADQAVRTNPNEEVCVALFKSESGRWGTRPCGEAHPFLCNCPITRFIKVKMSSEDSVLDPNDPAVARRHLETNQAGTE
;
A
#
# COMPACT_ATOMS: atom_id res chain seq x y z
N MET A 1 -10.14 3.81 16.88
CA MET A 1 -10.79 2.68 16.18
C MET A 1 -10.15 1.39 16.66
N THR A 2 -10.87 0.27 16.72
CA THR A 2 -10.25 -1.04 17.01
C THR A 2 -9.31 -1.42 15.86
N TRP A 3 -8.34 -2.30 16.09
CA TRP A 3 -7.39 -2.67 15.03
C TRP A 3 -8.09 -3.26 13.81
N THR A 4 -9.03 -4.18 14.02
CA THR A 4 -9.83 -4.77 12.94
C THR A 4 -10.68 -3.72 12.24
N GLY A 5 -11.35 -2.84 12.98
CA GLY A 5 -12.13 -1.76 12.38
C GLY A 5 -11.27 -0.80 11.55
N ALA A 6 -10.06 -0.48 12.01
CA ALA A 6 -9.11 0.35 11.28
C ALA A 6 -8.64 -0.31 9.99
N ARG A 7 -8.34 -1.61 10.03
CA ARG A 7 -7.98 -2.39 8.84
C ARG A 7 -9.12 -2.44 7.83
N ASP A 8 -10.33 -2.72 8.29
CA ASP A 8 -11.48 -2.86 7.42
C ASP A 8 -11.81 -1.50 6.76
N TYR A 9 -11.72 -0.40 7.53
CA TYR A 9 -11.80 0.96 6.97
C TYR A 9 -10.74 1.20 5.89
N CYS A 10 -9.47 0.87 6.15
CA CYS A 10 -8.42 1.06 5.16
C CYS A 10 -8.63 0.21 3.90
N ARG A 11 -9.22 -0.98 4.00
CA ARG A 11 -9.53 -1.83 2.84
C ARG A 11 -10.74 -1.34 2.05
N GLU A 12 -11.67 -0.67 2.71
CA GLU A 12 -12.85 -0.08 2.07
C GLU A 12 -12.48 1.18 1.28
N TYR A 13 -11.62 2.05 1.83
CA TYR A 13 -11.35 3.37 1.26
C TYR A 13 -9.94 3.53 0.66
N HIS A 14 -9.01 2.62 0.95
CA HIS A 14 -7.60 2.67 0.56
C HIS A 14 -7.08 1.27 0.17
N THR A 15 -5.84 0.92 0.55
CA THR A 15 -5.30 -0.44 0.34
C THR A 15 -5.44 -1.30 1.59
N ASP A 16 -4.79 -0.93 2.69
CA ASP A 16 -4.81 -1.65 3.97
C ASP A 16 -4.20 -0.74 5.07
N LEU A 17 -4.04 -1.21 6.30
CA LEU A 17 -3.21 -0.55 7.31
C LEU A 17 -1.76 -0.38 6.82
N ALA A 18 -1.11 0.68 7.28
CA ALA A 18 0.25 1.00 6.91
C ALA A 18 1.24 -0.11 7.33
N SER A 19 2.02 -0.59 6.35
CA SER A 19 3.24 -1.34 6.58
C SER A 19 4.45 -0.41 6.78
N VAL A 20 5.50 -0.91 7.43
CA VAL A 20 6.73 -0.14 7.66
C VAL A 20 7.87 -0.83 6.93
N ARG A 21 8.15 -0.45 5.67
CA ARG A 21 9.08 -1.18 4.78
C ARG A 21 10.49 -0.61 4.77
N ASN A 22 10.66 0.63 5.20
CA ASN A 22 11.94 1.33 5.27
C ASN A 22 11.88 2.44 6.32
N ASP A 23 13.06 3.00 6.63
CA ASP A 23 13.23 4.04 7.66
C ASP A 23 12.44 5.31 7.34
N VAL A 24 12.31 5.66 6.05
CA VAL A 24 11.56 6.83 5.59
C VAL A 24 10.08 6.69 5.92
N GLU A 25 9.49 5.53 5.64
CA GLU A 25 8.10 5.23 6.00
C GLU A 25 7.88 5.26 7.52
N SER A 26 8.82 4.71 8.29
CA SER A 26 8.79 4.78 9.76
C SER A 26 8.78 6.24 10.25
N GLN A 27 9.64 7.09 9.67
CA GLN A 27 9.68 8.52 10.01
C GLN A 27 8.40 9.26 9.63
N ILE A 28 7.82 8.98 8.46
CA ILE A 28 6.55 9.58 8.03
C ILE A 28 5.44 9.22 9.00
N ILE A 29 5.29 7.92 9.33
CA ILE A 29 4.29 7.44 10.29
C ILE A 29 4.46 8.14 11.64
N GLN A 30 5.70 8.23 12.12
CA GLN A 30 6.02 8.92 13.38
C GLN A 30 5.66 10.40 13.37
N ASN A 31 5.83 11.10 12.24
CA ASN A 31 5.52 12.52 12.13
C ASN A 31 4.00 12.74 12.10
N VAL A 32 3.27 11.91 11.37
CA VAL A 32 1.80 11.98 11.28
C VAL A 32 1.13 11.56 12.60
N ALA A 33 1.73 10.62 13.34
CA ALA A 33 1.19 10.15 14.61
C ALA A 33 1.00 11.25 15.67
N GLY A 34 1.71 12.39 15.56
CA GLY A 34 1.45 13.58 16.39
C GLY A 34 1.55 13.36 17.91
N GLY A 35 2.30 12.34 18.34
CA GLY A 35 2.43 11.95 19.76
C GLY A 35 1.52 10.79 20.18
N ALA A 36 0.59 10.36 19.32
CA ALA A 36 -0.27 9.22 19.58
C ALA A 36 0.43 7.87 19.36
N GLN A 37 -0.22 6.83 19.88
CA GLN A 37 0.02 5.45 19.49
C GLN A 37 -0.86 5.18 18.27
N VAL A 38 -0.31 4.56 17.23
CA VAL A 38 -1.06 4.35 15.98
C VAL A 38 -1.04 2.89 15.58
N TRP A 39 -2.18 2.36 15.16
CA TRP A 39 -2.25 1.02 14.61
C TRP A 39 -1.44 0.91 13.31
N ILE A 40 -0.67 -0.18 13.19
CA ILE A 40 0.05 -0.56 11.97
C ILE A 40 -0.37 -1.97 11.55
N GLY A 41 -0.07 -2.33 10.30
CA GLY A 41 -0.55 -3.57 9.68
C GLY A 41 0.16 -4.86 10.11
N LEU A 42 1.06 -4.85 11.09
CA LEU A 42 1.79 -6.05 11.48
C LEU A 42 0.85 -7.01 12.24
N VAL A 43 0.60 -8.20 11.67
CA VAL A 43 -0.31 -9.22 12.20
C VAL A 43 0.45 -10.13 13.16
N ARG A 44 1.47 -10.82 12.66
CA ARG A 44 2.39 -11.64 13.44
C ARG A 44 3.78 -11.54 12.86
N ASP A 45 4.75 -11.84 13.70
CA ASP A 45 6.14 -11.93 13.32
C ASP A 45 6.61 -13.39 13.39
N PRO A 46 7.47 -13.85 12.48
CA PRO A 46 8.19 -13.06 11.51
C PRO A 46 7.39 -12.76 10.21
N TRP A 47 7.33 -11.47 9.82
CA TRP A 47 7.01 -10.95 8.47
C TRP A 47 5.54 -10.93 8.00
N GLU A 48 4.54 -11.19 8.83
CA GLU A 48 3.14 -11.17 8.36
C GLU A 48 2.51 -9.77 8.53
N TRP A 49 2.47 -9.02 7.44
CA TRP A 49 1.73 -7.77 7.34
C TRP A 49 0.34 -8.00 6.71
N SER A 50 -0.65 -7.22 7.14
CA SER A 50 -2.04 -7.33 6.67
C SER A 50 -2.19 -7.03 5.18
N ASP A 51 -1.34 -6.13 4.68
CA ASP A 51 -1.22 -5.73 3.28
C ASP A 51 -0.38 -6.69 2.42
N GLN A 52 0.10 -7.79 3.02
CA GLN A 52 0.95 -8.82 2.39
C GLN A 52 2.32 -8.30 1.92
N THR A 53 2.73 -7.11 2.35
CA THR A 53 4.07 -6.61 2.06
C THR A 53 5.13 -7.33 2.89
N TYR A 54 6.34 -7.35 2.35
CA TYR A 54 7.52 -7.83 3.06
C TYR A 54 8.33 -6.64 3.57
N SER A 55 8.77 -6.70 4.84
CA SER A 55 9.65 -5.71 5.44
C SER A 55 10.62 -6.34 6.42
N SER A 56 11.92 -6.21 6.16
CA SER A 56 13.04 -6.68 7.00
C SER A 56 13.15 -5.96 8.37
N LEU A 57 12.47 -4.83 8.55
CA LEU A 57 12.65 -3.95 9.71
C LEU A 57 12.05 -4.49 11.01
N ARG A 58 12.74 -4.29 12.14
CA ARG A 58 12.26 -4.71 13.46
C ARG A 58 12.49 -3.63 14.51
N TYR A 59 11.52 -2.73 14.62
CA TYR A 59 11.56 -1.66 15.61
C TYR A 59 10.78 -1.98 16.88
N TRP A 60 10.70 -3.25 17.28
CA TRP A 60 10.12 -3.62 18.56
C TRP A 60 10.78 -2.86 19.73
N LYS A 61 9.99 -2.55 20.76
CA LYS A 61 10.52 -2.09 22.04
C LYS A 61 11.43 -3.18 22.65
N ALA A 62 12.49 -2.75 23.33
CA ALA A 62 13.48 -3.68 23.89
C ALA A 62 12.91 -4.61 24.98
N ASP A 63 11.85 -4.16 25.67
CA ASP A 63 11.14 -4.90 26.72
C ASP A 63 9.98 -5.75 26.20
N GLN A 64 9.71 -5.73 24.88
CA GLN A 64 8.55 -6.39 24.29
C GLN A 64 8.95 -7.68 23.58
N ALA A 65 8.33 -8.79 23.98
CA ALA A 65 8.36 -10.00 23.18
C ALA A 65 7.65 -9.76 21.85
N VAL A 66 8.26 -10.25 20.78
CA VAL A 66 7.69 -10.20 19.44
C VAL A 66 6.40 -11.02 19.40
N ARG A 67 5.33 -10.48 18.81
CA ARG A 67 4.07 -11.21 18.65
C ARG A 67 4.24 -12.30 17.61
N THR A 68 4.31 -13.56 18.03
CA THR A 68 4.43 -14.71 17.13
C THR A 68 3.13 -15.47 16.95
N ASN A 69 2.22 -15.40 17.93
CA ASN A 69 0.94 -16.07 17.89
C ASN A 69 -0.18 -15.12 17.40
N PRO A 70 -0.82 -15.41 16.24
CA PRO A 70 -1.90 -14.58 15.71
C PRO A 70 -3.17 -14.66 16.57
N ASN A 71 -3.32 -15.67 17.42
CA ASN A 71 -4.48 -15.85 18.29
C ASN A 71 -4.39 -15.04 19.60
N GLU A 72 -3.26 -14.38 19.86
CA GLU A 72 -3.20 -13.42 20.97
C GLU A 72 -4.13 -12.24 20.71
N GLU A 73 -4.90 -11.83 21.73
CA GLU A 73 -5.83 -10.70 21.66
C GLU A 73 -5.13 -9.32 21.70
N VAL A 74 -3.86 -9.27 21.28
CA VAL A 74 -3.06 -8.05 21.20
C VAL A 74 -2.69 -7.77 19.75
N CYS A 75 -2.67 -6.50 19.38
CA CYS A 75 -2.37 -6.00 18.05
C CYS A 75 -1.19 -5.03 18.11
N VAL A 76 -0.54 -4.79 16.97
CA VAL A 76 0.71 -4.01 16.94
C VAL A 76 0.42 -2.54 16.68
N ALA A 77 0.94 -1.69 17.56
CA ALA A 77 0.94 -0.25 17.41
C ALA A 77 2.36 0.30 17.35
N LEU A 78 2.53 1.41 16.64
CA LEU A 78 3.72 2.24 16.73
C LEU A 78 3.54 3.29 17.82
N PHE A 79 4.57 3.46 18.65
CA PHE A 79 4.58 4.33 19.81
C PHE A 79 5.47 5.54 19.55
N LYS A 80 4.88 6.71 19.28
CA LYS A 80 5.68 7.93 19.07
C LYS A 80 6.50 8.32 20.30
N SER A 81 5.97 8.11 21.50
CA SER A 81 6.68 8.33 22.77
C SER A 81 7.94 7.48 22.92
N GLU A 82 8.00 6.33 22.24
CA GLU A 82 9.12 5.38 22.26
C GLU A 82 9.97 5.49 20.97
N SER A 83 10.12 6.70 20.42
CA SER A 83 10.85 6.96 19.18
C SER A 83 10.35 6.13 17.97
N GLY A 84 9.04 5.86 17.93
CA GLY A 84 8.42 5.08 16.85
C GLY A 84 8.62 3.58 16.97
N ARG A 85 9.04 3.08 18.14
CA ARG A 85 9.12 1.64 18.38
C ARG A 85 7.74 0.99 18.40
N TRP A 86 7.71 -0.29 18.07
CA TRP A 86 6.51 -1.10 18.01
C TRP A 86 6.30 -1.80 19.34
N GLY A 87 5.04 -1.89 19.74
CA GLY A 87 4.62 -2.66 20.90
C GLY A 87 3.24 -3.22 20.66
N THR A 88 2.77 -4.02 21.60
CA THR A 88 1.43 -4.59 21.53
C THR A 88 0.44 -3.84 22.41
N ARG A 89 -0.81 -3.79 21.97
CA ARG A 89 -1.97 -3.25 22.69
C ARG A 89 -3.17 -4.18 22.48
N PRO A 90 -4.09 -4.31 23.44
CA PRO A 90 -5.32 -5.06 23.22
C PRO A 90 -6.02 -4.62 21.94
N CYS A 91 -6.39 -5.56 21.05
CA CYS A 91 -6.93 -5.23 19.73
C CYS A 91 -8.25 -4.43 19.78
N GLY A 92 -8.99 -4.56 20.88
CA GLY A 92 -10.23 -3.83 21.14
C GLY A 92 -10.05 -2.38 21.57
N GLU A 93 -8.82 -1.92 21.85
CA GLU A 93 -8.58 -0.52 22.19
C GLU A 93 -8.77 0.40 20.98
N ALA A 94 -9.28 1.60 21.25
CA ALA A 94 -9.44 2.63 20.25
C ALA A 94 -8.14 3.45 20.10
N HIS A 95 -7.45 3.27 18.97
CA HIS A 95 -6.31 4.09 18.59
C HIS A 95 -6.53 4.78 17.23
N PRO A 96 -5.83 5.90 16.96
CA PRO A 96 -5.62 6.38 15.60
C PRO A 96 -4.91 5.32 14.74
N PHE A 97 -5.01 5.46 13.42
CA PHE A 97 -4.46 4.51 12.47
C PHE A 97 -4.08 5.21 11.18
N LEU A 98 -3.21 4.57 10.39
CA LEU A 98 -2.78 5.05 9.10
C LEU A 98 -3.05 3.98 8.06
N CYS A 99 -3.62 4.40 6.93
CA CYS A 99 -3.83 3.54 5.79
C CYS A 99 -2.67 3.70 4.80
N ASN A 100 -2.27 2.59 4.19
CA ASN A 100 -1.48 2.62 2.98
C ASN A 100 -2.39 3.03 1.82
N CYS A 101 -1.99 4.05 1.07
CA CYS A 101 -2.70 4.48 -0.12
C CYS A 101 -2.10 3.78 -1.35
N PRO A 102 -2.93 3.39 -2.35
CA PRO A 102 -2.39 2.93 -3.61
C PRO A 102 -1.57 4.07 -4.22
N ILE A 103 -0.33 3.78 -4.62
CA ILE A 103 0.48 4.73 -5.38
C ILE A 103 -0.19 4.87 -6.75
N THR A 104 -1.08 5.85 -6.90
CA THR A 104 -1.50 6.31 -8.21
C THR A 104 -0.29 7.00 -8.84
N ARG A 105 0.47 6.24 -9.64
CA ARG A 105 1.51 6.83 -10.49
C ARG A 105 0.81 7.69 -11.52
N PHE A 106 0.69 8.99 -11.25
CA PHE A 106 0.32 9.95 -12.27
C PHE A 106 1.49 10.05 -13.26
N ILE A 107 1.39 9.35 -14.38
CA ILE A 107 2.27 9.61 -15.52
C ILE A 107 1.84 10.96 -16.09
N LYS A 108 2.57 12.03 -15.77
CA LYS A 108 2.41 13.31 -16.47
C LYS A 108 2.93 13.15 -17.90
N VAL A 109 2.04 12.76 -18.80
CA VAL A 109 2.33 12.77 -20.23
C VAL A 109 2.26 14.23 -20.69
N LYS A 110 3.40 14.80 -21.09
CA LYS A 110 3.43 16.08 -21.79
C LYS A 110 3.13 15.78 -23.26
N MET A 111 1.88 15.95 -23.66
CA MET A 111 1.47 15.80 -25.05
C MET A 111 1.95 17.03 -25.82
N SER A 112 2.92 16.84 -26.72
CA SER A 112 3.28 17.85 -27.70
C SER A 112 2.19 17.90 -28.76
N SER A 113 1.67 19.09 -29.06
CA SER A 113 0.77 19.31 -30.19
C SER A 113 1.43 19.09 -31.56
N GLU A 114 2.71 18.74 -31.60
CA GLU A 114 3.45 18.40 -32.82
C GLU A 114 3.33 16.92 -33.20
N ASP A 115 2.89 16.05 -32.27
CA ASP A 115 2.70 14.60 -32.51
C ASP A 115 1.23 14.25 -32.87
N SER A 116 0.36 15.24 -33.07
CA SER A 116 -1.03 14.99 -33.51
C SER A 116 -1.07 14.66 -35.01
N VAL A 117 -0.60 13.48 -35.38
CA VAL A 117 -0.92 12.85 -36.68
C VAL A 117 -1.66 11.55 -36.42
N LEU A 118 -2.86 11.70 -35.88
CA LEU A 118 -3.94 10.72 -36.03
C LEU A 118 -5.15 11.50 -36.51
N ASP A 119 -5.09 11.94 -37.76
CA ASP A 119 -6.29 12.41 -38.47
C ASP A 119 -7.11 11.16 -38.86
N PRO A 120 -8.34 10.99 -38.36
CA PRO A 120 -9.22 9.89 -38.76
C PRO A 120 -9.52 9.86 -40.27
N ASN A 121 -9.22 10.94 -41.00
CA ASN A 121 -9.33 11.03 -42.45
C ASN A 121 -7.98 10.83 -43.18
N ASP A 122 -6.90 10.47 -42.48
CA ASP A 122 -5.63 10.17 -43.12
C ASP A 122 -5.77 8.88 -43.97
N PRO A 123 -5.58 8.96 -45.29
CA PRO A 123 -5.68 7.80 -46.18
C PRO A 123 -4.64 6.69 -45.90
N ALA A 124 -3.60 6.97 -45.08
CA ALA A 124 -2.64 5.97 -44.60
C ALA A 124 -3.20 5.08 -43.47
N VAL A 125 -4.17 5.56 -42.68
CA VAL A 125 -4.82 4.78 -41.60
C VAL A 125 -5.93 3.87 -42.14
N ALA A 126 -6.51 4.23 -43.29
CA ALA A 126 -7.63 3.49 -43.91
C ALA A 126 -7.23 2.23 -44.69
N ARG A 127 -6.01 1.69 -44.54
CA ARG A 127 -5.57 0.49 -45.28
C ARG A 127 -4.98 -0.57 -44.37
N ARG A 128 -5.82 -1.31 -43.65
CA ARG A 128 -5.59 -2.71 -43.28
C ARG A 128 -6.89 -3.43 -42.91
N HIS A 129 -7.84 -3.56 -43.85
CA HIS A 129 -8.82 -4.64 -43.85
C HIS A 129 -9.29 -4.87 -45.28
N LEU A 130 -9.31 -6.15 -45.71
CA LEU A 130 -9.47 -6.66 -47.09
C LEU A 130 -8.12 -6.58 -47.82
N GLU A 131 -7.40 -7.66 -48.13
CA GLU A 131 -7.81 -8.91 -48.77
C GLU A 131 -6.83 -10.04 -48.35
N THR A 132 -7.35 -11.20 -47.91
CA THR A 132 -6.58 -12.46 -47.97
C THR A 132 -7.08 -13.25 -49.18
N ASN A 133 -6.41 -13.03 -50.30
CA ASN A 133 -6.27 -13.84 -51.51
C ASN A 133 -7.23 -15.05 -51.69
N GLN A 134 -8.20 -14.89 -52.61
CA GLN A 134 -8.47 -15.94 -53.59
C GLN A 134 -7.56 -15.71 -54.80
N ALA A 135 -6.74 -16.72 -55.14
CA ALA A 135 -6.47 -17.21 -56.49
C ALA A 135 -5.10 -17.93 -56.52
N GLY A 136 -5.14 -19.24 -56.36
CA GLY A 136 -4.15 -20.16 -56.91
C GLY A 136 -4.87 -21.02 -57.93
N THR A 137 -4.79 -20.64 -59.20
CA THR A 137 -5.08 -21.50 -60.35
C THR A 137 -3.80 -21.67 -61.14
N GLU A 138 -3.27 -22.89 -61.12
CA GLU A 138 -2.81 -23.65 -62.29
C GLU A 138 -3.14 -25.12 -62.04
#